data_AF-A0A0T6Z1R9-F1
#
_entry.id   AF-A0A0T6Z1R9-F1
#
_cell.length_a   1.000
_cell.length_b   1.000
_cell.length_c   1.000
_cell.angle_alpha   90.00
_cell.angle_beta   90.00
_cell.angle_gamma   90.00
#
_symmetry.space_group_name_H-M   'P 1'
#
loop_
_entity.id
_entity.type
_entity.pdbx_description
1 polymer ?
#
loop_
_entity_poly.entity_id
_entity_poly.type
_entity_poly.pdbx_seq_one_letter_code
_entity_poly.pdbx_strand_id
1 'polypeptide(L)'
;MRARERVLARIEADFKASGLPPLGWYDVLWELVQAEGGRLRPFDLEARTLLAQYNLSRLIDRLVKEGLVCREAFDADGRGQWVVITQAGRVMRERMWQTYGASIEAHVGARLTEAESRQLATLLAKLR
;
A
#
# COMPACT_ATOMS: atom_id res chain seq x y z
N MET A 1 -5.73 -17.46 1.74
CA MET A 1 -4.83 -18.38 2.48
C MET A 1 -4.75 -17.91 3.92
N ARG A 2 -5.04 -18.78 4.90
CA ARG A 2 -5.06 -18.44 6.34
C ARG A 2 -3.75 -17.83 6.86
N ALA A 3 -2.61 -18.23 6.28
CA ALA A 3 -1.31 -17.65 6.61
C ALA A 3 -1.26 -16.14 6.30
N ARG A 4 -1.73 -15.73 5.12
CA ARG A 4 -1.82 -14.31 4.71
C ARG A 4 -2.68 -13.52 5.70
N GLU A 5 -3.87 -14.01 6.02
CA GLU A 5 -4.79 -13.34 6.94
C GLU A 5 -4.17 -13.14 8.33
N ARG A 6 -3.48 -14.16 8.87
CA ARG A 6 -2.80 -14.06 10.17
C ARG A 6 -1.65 -13.06 10.16
N VAL A 7 -0.84 -13.06 9.10
CA VAL A 7 0.30 -12.14 8.98
C VAL A 7 -0.20 -10.70 8.84
N LEU A 8 -1.18 -10.45 7.96
CA LEU A 8 -1.77 -9.12 7.80
C LEU A 8 -2.42 -8.61 9.10
N ALA A 9 -3.11 -9.47 9.85
CA ALA A 9 -3.70 -9.07 11.13
C ALA A 9 -2.64 -8.64 12.16
N ARG A 10 -1.46 -9.28 12.17
CA ARG A 10 -0.35 -8.87 13.03
C ARG A 10 0.27 -7.55 12.60
N ILE A 11 0.49 -7.37 11.30
CA ILE A 11 1.00 -6.11 10.76
C ILE A 11 0.05 -4.94 11.08
N GLU A 12 -1.26 -5.14 10.90
CA GLU A 12 -2.27 -4.13 11.27
C GLU A 12 -2.25 -3.81 12.78
N ALA A 13 -1.99 -4.81 13.64
CA ALA A 13 -1.80 -4.58 15.07
C ALA A 13 -0.55 -3.74 15.36
N ASP A 14 0.56 -3.99 14.68
CA ASP A 14 1.81 -3.23 14.82
C ASP A 14 1.65 -1.77 14.34
N PHE A 15 0.89 -1.57 13.24
CA PHE A 15 0.53 -0.25 12.75
C PHE A 15 -0.30 0.52 13.78
N LYS A 16 -1.33 -0.13 14.33
CA LYS A 16 -2.16 0.47 15.38
C LYS A 16 -1.34 0.82 16.62
N ALA A 17 -0.44 -0.06 17.06
CA ALA A 17 0.45 0.18 18.20
C ALA A 17 1.42 1.35 17.95
N SER A 18 1.81 1.56 16.70
CA SER A 18 2.70 2.66 16.27
C SER A 18 1.95 3.98 15.98
N GLY A 19 0.63 4.02 16.19
CA GLY A 19 -0.20 5.18 15.89
C GLY A 19 -0.27 5.52 14.40
N LEU A 20 -0.11 4.52 13.53
CA LEU A 20 -0.16 4.67 12.07
C LEU A 20 -1.58 4.46 11.53
N PRO A 21 -1.90 5.05 10.36
CA PRO A 21 -3.14 4.74 9.66
C PRO A 21 -3.16 3.28 9.17
N PRO A 22 -4.34 2.73 8.80
CA PRO A 22 -4.48 1.34 8.36
C PRO A 22 -3.55 0.95 7.21
N LEU A 23 -3.14 -0.31 7.15
CA LEU A 23 -2.16 -0.81 6.15
C LEU A 23 -2.58 -0.54 4.70
N GLY A 24 -3.88 -0.54 4.40
CA GLY A 24 -4.39 -0.19 3.06
C GLY A 24 -3.98 1.19 2.56
N TRP A 25 -3.63 2.14 3.45
CA TRP A 25 -3.11 3.45 3.04
C TRP A 25 -1.71 3.33 2.45
N TYR A 26 -0.87 2.43 3.01
CA TYR A 26 0.47 2.17 2.50
C TYR A 26 0.40 1.69 1.06
N ASP A 27 -0.50 0.74 0.78
CA ASP A 27 -0.68 0.14 -0.54
C ASP A 27 -0.99 1.20 -1.61
N VAL A 28 -1.94 2.10 -1.34
CA VAL A 28 -2.26 3.21 -2.25
C VAL A 28 -1.10 4.20 -2.42
N LEU A 29 -0.51 4.64 -1.31
CA LEU A 29 0.59 5.62 -1.37
C LEU A 29 1.82 5.04 -2.06
N TRP A 30 2.09 3.75 -1.86
CA TRP A 30 3.19 3.04 -2.52
C TRP A 30 2.99 3.01 -4.04
N GLU A 31 1.81 2.60 -4.52
CA GLU A 31 1.54 2.56 -5.96
C GLU A 31 1.64 3.95 -6.62
N LEU A 32 1.19 5.00 -5.94
CA LEU A 32 1.36 6.36 -6.42
C LEU A 32 2.83 6.82 -6.42
N VAL A 33 3.63 6.45 -5.41
CA VAL A 33 5.07 6.75 -5.39
C VAL A 33 5.79 6.11 -6.57
N GLN A 34 5.42 4.89 -6.92
CA GLN A 34 6.04 4.10 -8.00
C GLN A 34 5.56 4.52 -9.39
N ALA A 35 4.39 5.15 -9.49
CA ALA A 35 3.86 5.63 -10.75
C ALA A 35 4.65 6.84 -11.29
N GLU A 36 4.78 6.88 -12.61
CA GLU A 36 5.38 8.03 -13.30
C GLU A 36 4.62 9.32 -12.95
N GLY A 37 5.37 10.36 -12.57
CA GLY A 37 4.78 11.64 -12.15
C GLY A 37 4.02 11.59 -10.81
N GLY A 38 4.06 10.48 -10.07
CA GLY A 38 3.39 10.39 -8.77
C GLY A 38 1.87 10.30 -8.85
N ARG A 39 1.31 9.85 -9.99
CA ARG A 39 -0.13 9.92 -10.26
C ARG A 39 -0.67 8.70 -10.99
N LEU A 40 -1.90 8.32 -10.66
CA LEU A 40 -2.64 7.23 -11.32
C LEU A 40 -4.12 7.61 -11.46
N ARG A 41 -4.79 7.08 -12.48
CA ARG A 41 -6.25 7.14 -12.52
C ARG A 41 -6.79 6.16 -11.48
N PRO A 42 -7.96 6.42 -10.85
CA PRO A 42 -8.55 5.51 -9.87
C PRO A 42 -8.67 4.06 -10.35
N PHE A 43 -9.02 3.85 -11.62
CA PHE A 43 -9.10 2.52 -12.22
C PHE A 43 -7.73 1.82 -12.30
N ASP A 44 -6.69 2.54 -12.70
CA ASP A 44 -5.33 1.99 -12.76
C ASP A 44 -4.79 1.70 -11.34
N LEU A 45 -5.16 2.53 -10.37
CA LEU A 45 -4.81 2.34 -8.97
C LEU A 45 -5.50 1.09 -8.40
N GLU A 46 -6.80 0.89 -8.69
CA GLU A 46 -7.55 -0.30 -8.28
C GLU A 46 -6.91 -1.60 -8.79
N ALA A 47 -6.49 -1.61 -10.06
CA ALA A 47 -5.83 -2.74 -10.67
C ALA A 47 -4.45 -3.07 -10.06
N ARG A 48 -3.78 -2.08 -9.45
CA ARG A 48 -2.44 -2.23 -8.86
C ARG A 48 -2.46 -2.51 -7.36
N THR A 49 -3.45 -1.97 -6.64
CA THR A 49 -3.57 -2.16 -5.19
C THR A 49 -3.91 -3.59 -4.82
N LEU A 50 -3.18 -4.17 -3.87
CA LEU A 50 -3.34 -5.55 -3.42
C LEU A 50 -4.25 -5.66 -2.18
N LEU A 51 -4.30 -4.62 -1.35
CA LEU A 51 -4.96 -4.61 -0.05
C LEU A 51 -6.23 -3.75 -0.05
N ALA A 52 -6.25 -2.69 -0.85
CA ALA A 52 -7.31 -1.69 -0.85
C ALA A 52 -8.42 -1.88 -1.92
N GLN A 53 -8.58 -3.09 -2.45
CA GLN A 53 -9.45 -3.35 -3.61
C GLN A 53 -10.93 -2.99 -3.35
N TYR A 54 -11.48 -3.31 -2.17
CA TYR A 54 -12.85 -2.94 -1.84
C TYR A 54 -12.90 -1.54 -1.23
N ASN A 55 -13.70 -0.66 -1.84
CA ASN A 55 -13.94 0.71 -1.39
C ASN A 55 -12.77 1.67 -1.61
N LEU A 56 -11.96 1.43 -2.64
CA LEU A 56 -10.83 2.30 -2.98
C LEU A 56 -11.23 3.78 -3.08
N SER A 57 -12.37 4.10 -3.70
CA SER A 57 -12.86 5.48 -3.77
C SER A 57 -13.00 6.13 -2.38
N ARG A 58 -13.58 5.42 -1.40
CA ARG A 58 -13.71 5.94 -0.02
C ARG A 58 -12.38 6.02 0.72
N LEU A 59 -11.42 5.19 0.34
CA LEU A 59 -10.06 5.29 0.85
C LEU A 59 -9.36 6.53 0.27
N ILE A 60 -9.44 6.73 -1.05
CA ILE A 60 -8.91 7.92 -1.73
C ILE A 60 -9.52 9.18 -1.09
N ASP A 61 -10.83 9.23 -0.89
CA ASP A 61 -11.48 10.40 -0.28
C ASP A 61 -10.96 10.70 1.12
N ARG A 62 -10.65 9.66 1.91
CA ARG A 62 -10.00 9.82 3.21
C ARG A 62 -8.56 10.32 3.07
N LEU A 63 -7.77 9.78 2.14
CA LEU A 63 -6.42 10.24 1.86
C LEU A 63 -6.39 11.70 1.40
N VAL A 64 -7.39 12.12 0.62
CA VAL A 64 -7.58 13.53 0.21
C VAL A 64 -7.89 14.40 1.43
N LYS A 65 -8.81 13.95 2.29
CA LYS A 65 -9.16 14.65 3.52
C LYS A 65 -7.96 14.86 4.45
N GLU A 66 -7.06 13.88 4.52
CA GLU A 66 -5.81 13.99 5.29
C GLU A 66 -4.67 14.71 4.54
N GLY A 67 -4.92 15.20 3.32
CA GLY A 67 -3.91 15.92 2.52
C GLY A 67 -2.76 15.06 2.01
N LEU A 68 -2.90 13.73 2.03
CA LEU A 68 -1.87 12.79 1.58
C LEU A 68 -1.88 12.58 0.06
N VAL A 69 -3.05 12.77 -0.55
CA VAL A 69 -3.22 12.78 -2.01
C VAL A 69 -4.14 13.95 -2.40
N CYS A 70 -4.12 14.34 -3.66
CA CYS A 70 -5.09 15.27 -4.23
C CYS A 70 -5.71 14.69 -5.51
N ARG A 71 -6.82 15.28 -5.94
CA ARG A 71 -7.49 14.97 -7.21
C ARG A 71 -7.20 16.08 -8.21
N GLU A 72 -6.70 15.74 -9.39
CA GLU A 72 -6.46 16.68 -10.49
C GLU A 72 -7.28 16.28 -11.72
N ALA A 73 -7.74 17.24 -12.51
CA ALA A 73 -8.44 16.94 -13.76
C ALA A 73 -7.48 16.30 -14.78
N PHE A 74 -7.92 15.21 -15.40
CA PHE A 74 -7.16 14.50 -16.45
C PHE A 74 -7.26 15.21 -17.81
N ASP A 75 -8.39 15.87 -18.06
CA ASP A 75 -8.83 16.44 -19.35
C ASP A 75 -9.57 17.77 -19.08
N ALA A 76 -9.49 18.71 -20.03
CA ALA A 76 -10.28 19.93 -20.06
C ALA A 76 -11.81 19.68 -20.09
N ASP A 77 -12.25 18.49 -20.52
CA ASP A 77 -13.65 18.05 -20.56
C ASP A 77 -14.14 17.41 -19.25
N GLY A 78 -13.24 17.20 -18.28
CA GLY A 78 -13.57 16.73 -16.93
C GLY A 78 -13.93 15.24 -16.81
N ARG A 79 -13.81 14.42 -17.86
CA ARG A 79 -14.24 13.00 -17.83
C ARG A 79 -13.25 12.03 -17.16
N GLY A 80 -12.22 12.54 -16.51
CA GLY A 80 -11.30 11.74 -15.70
C GLY A 80 -10.62 12.55 -14.60
N GLN A 81 -10.24 11.87 -13.52
CA GLN A 81 -9.43 12.47 -12.47
C GLN A 81 -8.18 11.65 -12.22
N TRP A 82 -7.06 12.35 -12.10
CA TRP A 82 -5.83 11.83 -11.52
C TRP A 82 -5.97 11.82 -10.00
N VAL A 83 -5.47 10.77 -9.38
CA VAL A 83 -5.08 10.77 -7.97
C VAL A 83 -3.58 11.01 -7.94
N VAL A 84 -3.15 12.05 -7.24
CA VAL A 84 -1.75 12.48 -7.20
C VAL A 84 -1.26 12.47 -5.76
N ILE A 85 -0.10 11.87 -5.51
CA ILE A 85 0.48 11.87 -4.16
C ILE A 85 1.11 13.22 -3.82
N THR A 86 0.80 13.73 -2.64
CA THR A 86 1.41 14.96 -2.12
C THR A 86 2.75 14.68 -1.46
N GLN A 87 3.50 15.72 -1.13
CA GLN A 87 4.72 15.56 -0.32
C GLN A 87 4.41 14.95 1.06
N ALA A 88 3.29 15.34 1.69
CA ALA A 88 2.84 14.74 2.95
C ALA A 88 2.54 13.24 2.79
N GLY A 89 1.93 12.84 1.67
CA GLY A 89 1.73 11.43 1.32
C GLY A 89 3.03 10.65 1.22
N ARG A 90 4.06 11.22 0.57
CA ARG A 90 5.39 10.59 0.45
C ARG A 90 6.04 10.38 1.81
N VAL A 91 6.02 11.41 2.66
CA VAL A 91 6.55 11.35 4.03
C VAL A 91 5.78 10.33 4.88
N MET A 92 4.45 10.30 4.77
CA MET A 92 3.62 9.32 5.47
C MET A 92 3.98 7.89 5.06
N ARG A 93 4.11 7.63 3.75
CA ARG A 93 4.51 6.31 3.23
C ARG A 93 5.86 5.87 3.79
N GLU A 94 6.84 6.78 3.83
CA GLU A 94 8.18 6.47 4.38
C GLU A 94 8.13 6.17 5.88
N ARG A 95 7.34 6.93 6.63
CA ARG A 95 7.10 6.64 8.06
C ARG A 95 6.44 5.27 8.25
N MET A 96 5.44 4.95 7.44
CA MET A 96 4.76 3.66 7.48
C MET A 96 5.70 2.50 7.14
N TRP A 97 6.65 2.70 6.21
CA TRP A 97 7.64 1.69 5.84
C TRP A 97 8.52 1.26 7.02
N GLN A 98 8.87 2.18 7.93
CA GLN A 98 9.70 1.84 9.09
C GLN A 98 9.03 0.79 9.99
N THR A 99 7.71 0.91 10.21
CA THR A 99 6.94 -0.12 10.93
C THR A 99 6.67 -1.33 10.04
N TYR A 100 6.35 -1.14 8.76
CA TYR A 100 5.97 -2.24 7.88
C TYR A 100 7.13 -3.20 7.61
N GLY A 101 8.31 -2.68 7.26
CA GLY A 101 9.51 -3.48 7.02
C GLY A 101 9.91 -4.29 8.25
N ALA A 102 9.93 -3.65 9.43
CA ALA A 102 10.20 -4.34 10.69
C ALA A 102 9.16 -5.43 11.01
N SER A 103 7.88 -5.16 10.72
CA SER A 103 6.79 -6.12 10.94
C SER A 103 6.87 -7.32 9.99
N ILE A 104 7.21 -7.09 8.71
CA ILE A 104 7.47 -8.18 7.75
C ILE A 104 8.61 -9.06 8.25
N GLU A 105 9.72 -8.46 8.70
CA GLU A 105 10.85 -9.21 9.23
C GLU A 105 10.43 -10.03 10.46
N ALA A 106 9.73 -9.42 11.42
CA ALA A 106 9.32 -10.11 12.66
C ALA A 106 8.34 -11.27 12.42
N HIS A 107 7.40 -11.13 11.49
CA HIS A 107 6.31 -12.11 11.29
C HIS A 107 6.53 -13.07 10.13
N VAL A 108 7.47 -12.77 9.22
CA VAL A 108 7.81 -13.62 8.06
C VAL A 108 9.29 -13.97 8.07
N GLY A 109 10.19 -12.98 7.99
CA GLY A 109 11.64 -13.19 7.86
C GLY A 109 12.22 -14.05 8.97
N ALA A 110 12.03 -13.62 10.23
CA ALA A 110 12.50 -14.31 11.42
C ALA A 110 11.84 -15.68 11.67
N ARG A 111 10.84 -16.07 10.87
CA ARG A 111 10.16 -17.38 10.96
C ARG A 111 10.69 -18.40 9.96
N LEU A 112 11.54 -17.99 9.04
CA LEU A 112 12.07 -18.83 7.97
C LEU A 112 13.59 -18.83 8.04
N THR A 113 14.18 -20.01 7.88
CA THR A 113 15.61 -20.11 7.57
C THR A 113 15.89 -19.49 6.20
N GLU A 114 17.16 -19.22 5.93
CA GLU A 114 17.60 -18.69 4.64
C GLU A 114 17.24 -19.64 3.48
N ALA A 115 17.36 -20.96 3.71
CA ALA A 115 16.99 -21.99 2.74
C ALA A 115 15.47 -21.99 2.46
N GLU A 116 14.64 -21.94 3.51
CA GLU A 116 13.18 -21.86 3.37
C GLU A 116 12.76 -20.56 2.68
N SER A 117 13.42 -19.44 2.97
CA SER A 117 13.15 -18.15 2.33
C SER A 117 13.42 -18.20 0.82
N ARG A 118 14.56 -18.79 0.41
CA ARG A 118 14.86 -19.03 -1.02
C ARG A 118 13.83 -19.94 -1.69
N GLN A 119 13.44 -21.02 -1.01
CA GLN A 119 12.43 -21.94 -1.53
C GLN A 119 11.07 -21.26 -1.67
N LEU A 120 10.64 -20.50 -0.67
CA LEU A 120 9.40 -19.73 -0.71
C LEU A 120 9.41 -18.72 -1.86
N ALA A 121 10.50 -17.97 -2.04
CA ALA A 121 10.65 -17.04 -3.16
C ALA A 121 10.52 -17.76 -4.52
N THR A 122 11.12 -18.95 -4.66
CA THR A 122 11.04 -19.78 -5.87
C THR A 122 9.61 -20.26 -6.13
N LEU A 123 8.88 -20.66 -5.08
CA LEU A 123 7.50 -21.10 -5.20
C LEU A 123 6.56 -19.94 -5.54
N LEU A 124 6.72 -18.78 -4.90
CA LEU A 124 5.91 -17.59 -5.17
C LEU A 124 6.14 -17.04 -6.58
N ALA A 125 7.36 -17.14 -7.12
CA ALA A 125 7.65 -16.72 -8.50
C ALA A 125 6.85 -17.50 -9.55
N LYS A 126 6.42 -18.73 -9.26
CA LYS A 126 5.59 -19.55 -10.16
C LYS A 126 4.12 -19.13 -10.20
N LEU A 127 3.70 -18.26 -9.28
CA LEU A 127 2.32 -17.77 -9.17
C LEU A 127 2.15 -16.38 -9.79
N ARG A 128 3.23 -15.79 -10.32
CA ARG A 128 3.22 -14.50 -11.01
C ARG A 128 2.91 -14.67 -12.49
#